data_AF-A0A1S2WUP9-F1
#
_entry.id   AF-A0A1S2WUP9-F1
#
_cell.length_a   1.000
_cell.length_b   1.000
_cell.length_c   1.000
_cell.angle_alpha   90.00
_cell.angle_beta   90.00
_cell.angle_gamma   90.00
#
_symmetry.space_group_name_H-M   'P 1'
#
loop_
_entity.id
_entity.type
_entity.pdbx_description
1 polymer ?
#
loop_
_entity_poly.entity_id
_entity_poly.type
_entity_poly.pdbx_seq_one_letter_code
_entity_poly.pdbx_strand_id
1 'polypeptide(L)'
;MSDRFVESFIIIAIFINQLDIAWVGLLMMMSIIVCISSFLLVGIFSQKESSKSFYYSPGLIERAETFIFFIVMILFPNMVLILGLIYTLLVLWTTLYHCYEFYVYDKQRSKFQ
;
A
#
# COMPACT_ATOMS: atom_id res chain seq x y z
N MET A 1 6.75 3.17 11.62
CA MET A 1 5.56 3.35 12.47
C MET A 1 5.04 4.79 12.40
N SER A 2 5.86 5.80 12.72
CA SER A 2 5.45 7.23 12.66
C SER A 2 4.82 7.64 11.32
N ASP A 3 5.41 7.29 10.18
CA ASP A 3 4.84 7.65 8.85
C ASP A 3 3.40 7.17 8.64
N ARG A 4 3.03 6.00 9.19
CA ARG A 4 1.70 5.39 8.99
C ARG A 4 0.63 6.04 9.84
N PHE A 5 1.02 6.56 11.01
CA PHE A 5 0.13 7.45 11.77
C PHE A 5 -0.12 8.74 10.98
N VAL A 6 0.93 9.33 10.39
CA VAL A 6 0.81 10.56 9.59
C VAL A 6 -0.16 10.34 8.41
N GLU A 7 0.00 9.25 7.66
CA GLU A 7 -0.92 8.91 6.54
C GLU A 7 -2.38 8.76 7.03
N SER A 8 -2.61 8.02 8.11
CA SER A 8 -3.95 7.85 8.68
C SER A 8 -4.57 9.17 9.15
N PHE A 9 -3.81 10.04 9.80
CA PHE A 9 -4.29 11.36 10.22
C PHE A 9 -4.64 12.26 9.03
N ILE A 10 -3.85 12.22 7.96
CA ILE A 10 -4.13 12.98 6.74
C ILE A 10 -5.43 12.50 6.09
N ILE A 11 -5.63 11.18 5.96
CA ILE A 11 -6.88 10.61 5.44
C ILE A 11 -8.06 11.08 6.29
N ILE A 12 -7.99 10.93 7.62
CA ILE A 12 -9.06 11.38 8.52
C ILE A 12 -9.36 12.88 8.34
N ALA A 13 -8.33 13.73 8.24
CA ALA A 13 -8.49 15.17 8.06
C ALA A 13 -9.12 15.55 6.72
N ILE A 14 -8.81 14.83 5.63
CA ILE A 14 -9.42 15.08 4.31
C ILE A 14 -10.91 14.70 4.33
N PHE A 15 -11.25 13.54 4.91
CA PHE A 15 -12.61 13.00 4.85
C PHE A 15 -13.56 13.56 5.92
N ILE A 16 -13.06 14.14 7.01
CA ILE A 16 -13.93 14.89 7.94
C ILE A 16 -14.52 16.15 7.29
N ASN A 17 -13.83 16.69 6.28
CA ASN A 17 -14.30 17.84 5.50
C ASN A 17 -15.33 17.46 4.41
N GLN A 18 -15.42 16.18 4.03
CA GLN A 18 -16.34 15.67 3.01
C GLN A 18 -16.93 14.32 3.42
N LEU A 19 -17.90 14.37 4.35
CA LEU A 19 -18.52 13.17 4.92
C LEU A 19 -19.24 12.29 3.89
N ASP A 20 -19.76 12.88 2.81
CA ASP A 20 -20.46 12.14 1.74
C ASP A 20 -19.57 11.09 1.06
N ILE A 21 -18.26 11.32 1.03
CA ILE A 21 -17.26 10.41 0.44
C ILE A 21 -16.39 9.71 1.48
N ALA A 22 -16.75 9.80 2.77
CA ALA A 22 -15.98 9.19 3.86
C ALA A 22 -15.81 7.66 3.72
N TRP A 23 -16.76 6.99 3.05
CA TRP A 23 -16.66 5.57 2.73
C TRP A 23 -15.44 5.24 1.85
N VAL A 24 -15.02 6.15 0.97
CA VAL A 24 -13.79 5.99 0.16
C VAL A 24 -12.57 6.06 1.08
N GLY A 25 -12.55 6.98 2.04
CA GLY A 25 -11.49 7.08 3.03
C GLY A 25 -11.33 5.81 3.88
N LEU A 26 -12.44 5.15 4.22
CA LEU A 26 -12.42 3.83 4.87
C LEU A 26 -11.79 2.76 3.97
N LEU A 27 -12.15 2.70 2.69
CA LEU A 27 -11.55 1.78 1.73
C LEU A 27 -10.03 2.01 1.59
N MET A 28 -9.61 3.27 1.54
CA MET A 28 -8.20 3.64 1.51
C MET A 28 -7.47 3.11 2.75
N MET A 29 -8.00 3.33 3.96
CA MET A 29 -7.40 2.80 5.19
C MET A 29 -7.34 1.27 5.20
N MET A 30 -8.40 0.58 4.78
CA MET A 30 -8.42 -0.88 4.68
C MET A 30 -7.35 -1.41 3.72
N SER A 31 -7.19 -0.77 2.56
CA SER A 31 -6.17 -1.16 1.57
C SER A 31 -4.74 -1.04 2.12
N ILE A 32 -4.46 0.03 2.87
CA ILE A 32 -3.14 0.25 3.50
C ILE A 32 -2.84 -0.85 4.54
N ILE A 33 -3.84 -1.23 5.36
CA ILE A 33 -3.67 -2.30 6.35
C ILE A 33 -3.37 -3.64 5.68
N VAL A 34 -4.08 -3.96 4.58
CA VAL A 34 -3.85 -5.19 3.80
C VAL A 34 -2.46 -5.19 3.16
N CYS A 35 -2.03 -4.05 2.61
CA CYS A 35 -0.70 -3.87 2.03
C CYS A 35 0.41 -4.10 3.06
N ILE A 36 0.28 -3.53 4.26
CA ILE A 36 1.29 -3.69 5.31
C ILE A 36 1.32 -5.14 5.83
N SER A 37 0.15 -5.75 6.01
CA SER A 37 0.05 -7.12 6.53
C SER A 37 0.67 -8.14 5.57
N SER A 38 0.41 -8.00 4.26
CA SER A 38 1.03 -8.83 3.24
C SER A 38 2.55 -8.61 3.16
N PHE A 39 3.01 -7.37 3.19
CA PHE A 39 4.44 -7.06 3.19
C PHE A 39 5.17 -7.64 4.41
N LEU A 40 4.59 -7.52 5.61
CA LEU A 40 5.17 -8.07 6.83
C LEU A 40 5.19 -9.61 6.80
N LEU A 41 4.12 -10.23 6.31
CA LEU A 41 4.04 -11.67 6.12
C LEU A 41 5.17 -12.16 5.21
N VAL A 42 5.30 -11.56 4.03
CA VAL A 42 6.37 -11.87 3.06
C VAL A 42 7.75 -11.63 3.68
N GLY A 43 7.93 -10.55 4.43
CA GLY A 43 9.18 -10.23 5.13
C GLY A 43 9.59 -11.30 6.14
N ILE A 44 8.66 -11.80 6.95
CA ILE A 44 8.92 -12.85 7.96
C ILE A 44 9.28 -14.18 7.29
N PHE A 45 8.58 -14.57 6.22
CA PHE A 45 8.87 -15.82 5.51
C PHE A 45 10.14 -15.74 4.65
N SER A 46 10.48 -14.56 4.12
CA SER A 46 11.68 -14.33 3.31
C SER A 46 12.98 -14.29 4.14
N GLN A 47 12.92 -13.87 5.40
CA GLN A 47 14.12 -13.70 6.25
C GLN A 47 14.88 -15.00 6.58
N LYS A 48 14.29 -16.18 6.31
CA LYS A 48 14.90 -17.46 6.70
C LYS A 48 16.01 -17.95 5.79
N GLU A 49 16.23 -17.44 4.57
CA GLU A 49 17.32 -17.92 3.71
C GLU A 49 18.09 -16.86 2.93
N SER A 50 19.37 -16.78 3.30
CA SER A 50 20.54 -16.42 2.48
C SER A 50 20.83 -14.95 2.18
N SER A 51 21.99 -14.55 2.71
CA SER A 51 22.80 -13.40 2.35
C SER A 51 23.18 -13.38 0.85
N LYS A 52 22.41 -12.67 0.02
CA LYS A 52 22.86 -11.76 -1.05
C LYS A 52 21.74 -11.59 -2.08
N SER A 53 21.50 -10.34 -2.45
CA SER A 53 20.49 -9.89 -3.41
C SER A 53 19.09 -9.75 -2.83
N PHE A 54 18.93 -8.70 -2.02
CA PHE A 54 17.66 -8.01 -1.90
C PHE A 54 17.24 -7.56 -3.31
N TYR A 55 16.39 -8.35 -3.96
CA TYR A 55 15.62 -7.82 -5.08
C TYR A 55 14.70 -6.75 -4.51
N TYR A 56 15.09 -5.50 -4.74
CA TYR A 56 14.23 -4.35 -4.53
C TYR A 56 13.10 -4.50 -5.54
N SER A 57 11.95 -4.97 -5.07
CA SER A 57 10.74 -5.07 -5.87
C SER A 57 10.03 -3.72 -5.69
N PRO A 58 10.20 -2.75 -6.62
CA PRO A 58 9.56 -1.45 -6.49
C PRO A 58 8.04 -1.64 -6.52
N GLY A 59 7.37 -1.23 -5.46
CA GLY A 59 5.92 -1.16 -5.44
C GLY A 59 5.43 -0.09 -6.42
N LEU A 60 4.27 -0.31 -7.03
CA LEU A 60 3.66 0.66 -7.95
C LEU A 60 3.14 1.91 -7.24
N ILE A 61 2.88 1.79 -5.93
CA ILE A 61 2.75 2.91 -5.01
C ILE A 61 3.77 2.74 -3.90
N GLU A 62 4.71 3.68 -3.83
CA GLU A 62 5.61 3.85 -2.69
C GLU A 62 5.21 5.04 -1.81
N ARG A 63 5.92 5.20 -0.70
CA ARG A 63 5.65 6.23 0.31
C ARG A 63 5.63 7.66 -0.29
N ALA A 64 6.57 7.97 -1.19
CA ALA A 64 6.66 9.31 -1.78
C ALA A 64 5.43 9.64 -2.65
N GLU A 65 4.97 8.67 -3.43
CA GLU A 65 3.83 8.81 -4.34
C GLU A 65 2.52 8.95 -3.57
N THR A 66 2.36 8.19 -2.47
CA THR A 66 1.22 8.35 -1.55
C THR A 66 1.11 9.78 -1.02
N PHE A 67 2.21 10.38 -0.59
CA PHE A 67 2.19 11.76 -0.09
C PHE A 67 1.87 12.78 -1.20
N ILE A 68 2.36 12.56 -2.43
CA ILE A 68 1.99 13.38 -3.58
C ILE A 68 0.48 13.30 -3.83
N PHE A 69 -0.10 12.09 -3.80
CA PHE A 69 -1.55 11.90 -3.92
C PHE A 69 -2.32 12.68 -2.86
N PHE A 70 -1.88 12.65 -1.60
CA PHE A 70 -2.53 13.41 -0.54
C PHE A 70 -2.43 14.92 -0.74
N ILE A 71 -1.28 15.44 -1.17
CA ILE A 71 -1.13 16.87 -1.47
C ILE A 71 -2.10 17.29 -2.59
N VAL A 72 -2.22 16.48 -3.65
CA VAL A 72 -3.14 16.74 -4.76
C VAL A 72 -4.60 16.69 -4.30
N MET A 73 -4.97 15.74 -3.44
CA MET A 73 -6.31 15.66 -2.84
C MET A 73 -6.65 16.89 -2.00
N ILE A 74 -5.67 17.43 -1.25
CA ILE A 74 -5.85 18.65 -0.43
C ILE A 74 -6.02 19.88 -1.34
N LEU A 75 -5.25 19.99 -2.43
CA LEU A 75 -5.33 21.11 -3.37
C LEU A 75 -6.61 21.08 -4.21
N PHE A 76 -7.12 19.90 -4.57
CA PHE A 76 -8.26 19.72 -5.45
C PHE A 76 -9.37 18.88 -4.79
N PRO A 77 -10.17 19.48 -3.88
CA PRO A 77 -11.21 18.79 -3.13
C PRO A 77 -12.29 18.15 -4.02
N ASN A 78 -12.51 18.68 -5.23
CA ASN A 78 -13.49 18.13 -6.19
C ASN A 78 -13.07 16.78 -6.79
N MET A 79 -11.78 16.46 -6.78
CA MET A 79 -11.22 15.24 -7.39
C MET A 79 -10.93 14.14 -6.35
N VAL A 80 -11.20 14.39 -5.06
CA VAL A 80 -10.84 13.48 -3.95
C VAL A 80 -11.47 12.09 -4.11
N LEU A 81 -12.73 12.01 -4.55
CA LEU A 81 -13.40 10.73 -4.78
C LEU A 81 -12.65 9.88 -5.81
N ILE A 82 -12.35 10.47 -6.97
CA ILE A 82 -11.68 9.77 -8.09
C ILE A 82 -10.26 9.38 -7.68
N LEU A 83 -9.51 10.31 -7.09
CA LEU A 83 -8.16 10.06 -6.62
C LEU A 83 -8.13 8.99 -5.52
N GLY A 84 -9.10 8.96 -4.62
CA GLY A 84 -9.19 7.98 -3.54
C GLY A 84 -9.47 6.57 -4.04
N LEU A 85 -10.33 6.43 -5.07
CA LEU A 85 -10.55 5.15 -5.74
C LEU A 85 -9.30 4.68 -6.50
N ILE A 86 -8.66 5.57 -7.25
CA ILE A 86 -7.40 5.27 -7.95
C ILE A 86 -6.33 4.81 -6.96
N TYR A 87 -6.16 5.56 -5.86
CA TYR A 87 -5.22 5.21 -4.80
C TYR A 87 -5.50 3.81 -4.24
N THR A 88 -6.76 3.52 -3.91
CA THR A 88 -7.16 2.21 -3.38
C THR A 88 -6.82 1.07 -4.35
N LEU A 89 -7.11 1.25 -5.64
CA LEU A 89 -6.79 0.27 -6.67
C LEU A 89 -5.28 0.04 -6.82
N LEU A 90 -4.49 1.11 -6.81
CA LEU A 90 -3.04 1.03 -6.92
C LEU A 90 -2.38 0.36 -5.70
N VAL A 91 -2.88 0.63 -4.49
CA VAL A 91 -2.42 -0.04 -3.26
C VAL A 91 -2.77 -1.53 -3.29
N LEU A 92 -3.98 -1.88 -3.71
CA LEU A 92 -4.37 -3.29 -3.88
C LEU A 92 -3.51 -3.99 -4.92
N TRP A 93 -3.23 -3.34 -6.05
CA TRP A 93 -2.33 -3.88 -7.07
C TRP A 93 -0.92 -4.13 -6.52
N THR A 94 -0.37 -3.16 -5.79
CA THR A 94 0.96 -3.28 -5.17
C THR A 94 0.99 -4.44 -4.16
N THR A 95 -0.08 -4.60 -3.37
CA THR A 95 -0.25 -5.74 -2.45
C THR A 95 -0.24 -7.08 -3.20
N LEU A 96 -1.02 -7.19 -4.28
CA LEU A 96 -1.08 -8.40 -5.10
C LEU A 96 0.28 -8.72 -5.72
N TYR A 97 1.00 -7.69 -6.17
CA TYR A 97 2.35 -7.86 -6.72
C TYR A 97 3.33 -8.42 -5.67
N HIS A 98 3.32 -7.89 -4.45
CA HIS A 98 4.14 -8.43 -3.36
C HIS A 98 3.79 -9.89 -3.02
N CYS A 99 2.49 -10.24 -3.01
CA CYS A 99 2.07 -11.63 -2.80
C CYS A 99 2.48 -12.55 -3.96
N TYR A 100 2.39 -12.07 -5.21
CA TYR A 100 2.76 -12.83 -6.39
C TYR A 100 4.26 -13.10 -6.43
N GLU A 101 5.09 -12.08 -6.21
CA GLU A 101 6.54 -12.22 -6.09
C GLU A 101 6.88 -13.30 -5.06
N PHE A 102 6.30 -13.22 -3.87
CA PHE A 102 6.50 -14.23 -2.83
C PHE A 102 6.10 -15.64 -3.28
N TYR A 103 4.95 -15.80 -3.93
CA TYR A 103 4.50 -17.09 -4.46
C TYR A 103 5.47 -17.66 -5.51
N VAL A 104 6.00 -16.82 -6.39
CA VAL A 104 7.01 -17.24 -7.39
C VAL A 104 8.31 -17.66 -6.71
N TYR A 105 8.77 -16.91 -5.71
CA TYR A 105 9.96 -17.26 -4.92
C TYR A 105 9.79 -18.61 -4.19
N ASP A 106 8.64 -18.84 -3.54
CA ASP A 106 8.35 -20.10 -2.84
C ASP A 106 8.29 -21.30 -3.81
N LYS A 107 7.65 -21.11 -4.98
CA LYS A 107 7.58 -22.15 -6.02
C LYS A 107 8.95 -22.51 -6.59
N GLN A 108 9.87 -21.56 -6.73
CA GLN A 108 11.25 -21.85 -7.14
C GLN A 108 11.99 -22.68 -6.08
N ARG A 109 11.80 -22.38 -4.79
CA ARG A 109 12.39 -23.15 -3.67
C ARG A 109 11.94 -24.62 -3.69
N SER A 110 10.66 -24.90 -3.91
CA SER A 110 10.12 -26.28 -3.97
C SER A 110 10.68 -27.11 -5.13
N LYS A 111 11.28 -26.49 -6.16
CA LYS A 111 11.81 -27.20 -7.33
C LYS A 111 13.29 -27.63 -7.15
N PHE A 112 13.95 -27.14 -6.10
CA PHE A 112 15.36 -27.44 -5.78
C PHE A 112 15.53 -28.34 -4.53
N GLN A 113 14.44 -28.78 -3.90
CA GLN A 113 14.40 -29.91 -2.96
C GLN A 113 13.97 -31.18 -3.69
#